data_AF-A0A2N3AQH2-F1
#
_entry.id   AF-A0A2N3AQH2-F1
#
_cell.length_a   1.000
_cell.length_b   1.000
_cell.length_c   1.000
_cell.angle_alpha   90.00
_cell.angle_beta   90.00
_cell.angle_gamma   90.00
#
_symmetry.space_group_name_H-M   'P 1'
#
loop_
_entity.id
_entity.type
_entity.pdbx_description
1 polymer ?
#
loop_
_entity_poly.entity_id
_entity_poly.type
_entity_poly.pdbx_seq_one_letter_code
_entity_poly.pdbx_strand_id
1 'polypeptide(L)'
;MFDLKGNDYSKKDIEKWYRQEEDYHNKFKGGRGKEYWIIYEIFNKKYAFDKFVNFNPEIKVLSFGCAEGNDLEKNYKQYKFKLYGIEASDELIRAFQKKFPEAEIKKSSIYGNIDYNDNFF
;
A
#
# COMPACT_ATOMS: atom_id res chain seq x y z
N MET A 1 -21.74 -0.77 11.40
CA MET A 1 -20.40 -0.51 11.96
C MET A 1 -19.51 -1.66 11.49
N PHE A 2 -18.44 -1.38 10.73
CA PHE A 2 -17.53 -2.42 10.26
C PHE A 2 -16.56 -2.76 11.40
N ASP A 3 -16.50 -4.04 11.77
CA ASP A 3 -15.54 -4.55 12.73
C ASP A 3 -14.21 -4.75 12.00
N LEU A 4 -13.29 -3.80 12.14
CA LEU A 4 -11.97 -3.87 11.52
C LEU A 4 -11.11 -4.84 12.32
N LYS A 5 -11.00 -6.09 11.84
CA LYS A 5 -10.06 -7.07 12.38
C LYS A 5 -8.72 -6.95 11.67
N GLY A 6 -7.79 -6.22 12.29
CA GLY A 6 -6.36 -6.31 11.97
C GLY A 6 -5.72 -7.43 12.78
N ASN A 7 -4.54 -7.89 12.36
CA ASN A 7 -3.72 -8.72 13.23
C ASN A 7 -3.36 -7.90 14.48
N ASP A 8 -3.73 -8.37 15.67
CA ASP A 8 -3.31 -7.79 16.95
C ASP A 8 -1.80 -8.03 17.11
N TYR A 9 -0.98 -7.09 16.63
CA TYR A 9 0.45 -7.11 16.91
C TYR A 9 0.70 -6.59 18.32
N SER A 10 1.46 -7.34 19.11
CA SER A 10 1.87 -6.85 20.42
C SER A 10 2.83 -5.67 20.25
N LYS A 11 2.92 -4.79 21.25
CA LYS A 11 3.92 -3.71 21.28
C LYS A 11 5.34 -4.23 20.99
N LYS A 12 5.67 -5.43 21.48
CA LYS A 12 6.96 -6.08 21.24
C LYS A 12 7.18 -6.42 19.77
N ASP A 13 6.15 -6.85 19.05
CA ASP A 13 6.23 -7.18 17.62
C ASP A 13 6.47 -5.92 16.78
N ILE A 14 5.79 -4.82 17.14
CA ILE A 14 5.96 -3.51 16.52
C ILE A 14 7.39 -2.98 16.76
N GLU A 15 7.87 -3.01 18.01
CA GLU A 15 9.24 -2.58 18.34
C GLU A 15 10.31 -3.44 17.67
N LYS A 16 10.06 -4.75 17.52
CA LYS A 16 10.96 -5.66 16.80
C LYS A 16 11.01 -5.31 15.32
N TRP A 17 9.87 -4.95 14.72
CA TRP A 17 9.79 -4.53 13.32
C TRP A 17 10.58 -3.24 13.06
N TYR A 18 10.42 -2.20 13.89
CA TYR A 18 11.20 -0.96 13.75
C TYR A 18 12.71 -1.19 13.86
N ARG A 19 13.16 -2.10 14.74
CA ARG A 19 14.58 -2.48 14.82
C ARG A 19 15.07 -3.17 13.54
N GLN A 20 14.26 -4.06 12.97
CA GLN A 20 14.60 -4.74 11.71
C GLN A 20 14.63 -3.77 10.52
N GLU A 21 13.73 -2.79 10.49
CA GLU A 21 13.73 -1.70 9.51
C GLU A 21 15.01 -0.86 9.64
N GLU A 22 15.38 -0.46 10.86
CA GLU A 22 16.61 0.29 11.12
C GLU A 22 17.88 -0.48 10.71
N ASP A 23 17.97 -1.77 11.03
CA ASP A 23 19.07 -2.65 10.61
C ASP A 23 19.18 -2.76 9.08
N TYR A 24 18.05 -2.76 8.39
CA TYR A 24 18.02 -2.84 6.93
C TYR A 24 18.40 -1.50 6.30
N HIS A 25 17.92 -0.39 6.85
CA HIS A 25 18.31 0.97 6.47
C HIS A 25 19.82 1.17 6.58
N ASN A 26 20.43 0.70 7.66
CA ASN A 26 21.86 0.83 7.92
C ASN A 26 22.74 0.05 6.92
N LYS A 27 22.16 -0.87 6.12
CA LYS A 27 22.86 -1.61 5.06
C LYS A 27 22.93 -0.83 3.74
N PHE A 28 22.13 0.21 3.54
CA PHE A 28 22.18 1.06 2.34
C PHE A 28 23.07 2.28 2.60
N LYS A 29 24.09 2.48 1.76
CA LYS A 29 25.20 3.44 1.95
C LYS A 29 24.83 4.94 1.93
N GLY A 30 23.55 5.32 1.96
CA GLY A 30 23.09 6.71 1.78
C GLY A 30 22.39 7.35 2.99
N GLY A 31 22.10 6.61 4.06
CA GLY A 31 21.30 7.13 5.18
C GLY A 31 19.87 7.55 4.77
N ARG A 32 19.21 8.40 5.58
CA ARG A 32 17.85 8.93 5.32
C ARG A 32 17.81 10.02 4.22
N GLY A 33 18.41 9.76 3.06
CA GLY A 33 18.42 10.67 1.90
C GLY A 33 17.16 10.59 1.04
N LYS A 34 17.15 11.13 -0.20
CA LYS A 34 16.03 11.02 -1.16
C LYS A 34 15.54 9.57 -1.39
N GLU A 35 16.41 8.60 -1.15
CA GLU A 35 16.17 7.17 -1.25
C GLU A 35 15.37 6.61 -0.05
N TYR A 36 15.19 7.39 1.03
CA TYR A 36 14.42 7.00 2.22
C TYR A 36 13.00 6.60 1.87
N TRP A 37 12.31 7.36 1.01
CA TRP A 37 10.95 7.03 0.60
C TRP A 37 10.88 5.77 -0.26
N ILE A 38 11.90 5.53 -1.09
CA ILE A 38 12.03 4.31 -1.88
C ILE A 38 12.29 3.10 -0.97
N ILE A 39 13.16 3.23 0.02
CA ILE A 39 13.47 2.18 0.99
C ILE A 39 12.28 1.94 1.93
N TYR A 40 11.62 2.99 2.40
CA TYR A 40 10.40 2.92 3.22
C TYR A 40 9.26 2.27 2.44
N GLU A 41 9.08 2.61 1.17
CA GLU A 41 8.07 1.98 0.32
C GLU A 41 8.40 0.51 0.05
N ILE A 42 9.66 0.17 -0.26
CA ILE A 42 10.10 -1.21 -0.46
C ILE A 42 9.99 -2.01 0.84
N PHE A 43 10.37 -1.47 1.99
CA PHE A 43 10.37 -2.21 3.25
C PHE A 43 8.96 -2.31 3.85
N ASN A 44 8.22 -1.21 3.93
CA ASN A 44 6.90 -1.25 4.57
C ASN A 44 5.81 -1.81 3.67
N LYS A 45 5.84 -1.60 2.34
CA LYS A 45 4.92 -2.34 1.48
C LYS A 45 5.37 -3.79 1.37
N LYS A 46 6.55 -4.07 0.81
CA LYS A 46 6.92 -5.46 0.47
C LYS A 46 7.11 -6.33 1.71
N TYR A 47 7.78 -5.84 2.75
CA TYR A 47 8.08 -6.64 3.93
C TYR A 47 6.86 -6.79 4.85
N ALA A 48 6.01 -5.76 4.99
CA ALA A 48 4.77 -5.93 5.75
C ALA A 48 3.78 -6.83 5.01
N PHE A 49 3.65 -6.69 3.69
CA PHE A 49 2.85 -7.60 2.88
C PHE A 49 3.38 -9.05 2.93
N ASP A 50 4.68 -9.27 2.78
CA ASP A 50 5.27 -10.61 2.79
C ASP A 50 5.29 -11.28 4.18
N LYS A 51 5.37 -10.52 5.29
CA LYS A 51 5.47 -11.09 6.65
C LYS A 51 4.19 -11.08 7.47
N PHE A 52 3.34 -10.09 7.28
CA PHE A 52 2.23 -9.83 8.19
C PHE A 52 0.88 -10.17 7.57
N VAL A 53 0.75 -10.08 6.25
CA VAL A 53 -0.47 -10.46 5.57
C VAL A 53 -0.36 -11.91 5.13
N ASN A 54 -1.18 -12.79 5.72
CA ASN A 54 -1.30 -14.16 5.26
C ASN A 54 -2.13 -14.20 3.98
N PHE A 55 -1.54 -13.73 2.88
CA PHE A 55 -2.22 -13.63 1.61
C PHE A 55 -2.70 -15.00 1.14
N ASN A 56 -3.98 -15.06 0.85
CA ASN A 56 -4.64 -16.22 0.27
C ASN A 56 -5.82 -15.69 -0.57
N PRO A 57 -6.44 -16.51 -1.43
CA PRO A 57 -7.52 -16.05 -2.29
C PRO A 57 -8.77 -15.50 -1.56
N GLU A 58 -8.95 -15.83 -0.28
CA GLU A 58 -10.10 -15.39 0.51
C GLU A 58 -9.90 -14.02 1.17
N ILE A 59 -8.66 -13.54 1.26
CA ILE A 59 -8.36 -12.23 1.86
C ILE A 59 -8.96 -11.10 1.02
N LYS A 60 -9.47 -10.09 1.72
CA LYS A 60 -10.03 -8.88 1.11
C LYS A 60 -9.07 -7.72 1.36
N VAL A 61 -8.60 -7.09 0.29
CA VAL A 61 -7.67 -5.96 0.35
C VAL A 61 -8.40 -4.71 -0.13
N LEU A 62 -8.35 -3.64 0.66
CA LEU A 62 -8.89 -2.33 0.28
C LEU A 62 -7.73 -1.36 0.04
N SER A 63 -7.67 -0.76 -1.15
CA SER A 63 -6.68 0.26 -1.53
C SER A 63 -7.35 1.62 -1.73
N PHE A 64 -6.88 2.63 -1.00
CA PHE A 64 -7.36 4.02 -1.08
C PHE A 64 -6.40 4.86 -1.93
N GLY A 65 -6.93 5.66 -2.86
CA GLY A 65 -6.10 6.39 -3.81
C GLY A 65 -5.28 5.43 -4.66
N CYS A 66 -5.93 4.38 -5.16
CA CYS A 66 -5.23 3.22 -5.71
C CYS A 66 -4.57 3.48 -7.06
N ALA A 67 -4.79 4.65 -7.68
CA ALA A 67 -4.25 5.02 -8.98
C ALA A 67 -4.44 3.88 -10.00
N GLU A 68 -3.38 3.52 -10.73
CA GLU A 68 -3.38 2.37 -11.64
C GLU A 68 -2.92 1.04 -10.99
N GLY A 69 -2.67 1.03 -9.68
CA GLY A 69 -2.42 -0.16 -8.86
C GLY A 69 -1.09 -0.90 -9.09
N ASN A 70 -0.05 -0.22 -9.56
CA ASN A 70 1.28 -0.83 -9.78
C ASN A 70 1.86 -1.51 -8.55
N ASP A 71 1.63 -0.93 -7.38
CA ASP A 71 2.15 -1.42 -6.10
C ASP A 71 1.49 -2.73 -5.64
N LEU A 72 0.31 -3.06 -6.17
CA LEU A 72 -0.43 -4.28 -5.84
C LEU A 72 -0.23 -5.39 -6.87
N GLU A 73 0.29 -5.08 -8.06
CA GLU A 73 0.28 -5.97 -9.21
C GLU A 73 0.96 -7.32 -8.94
N LYS A 74 2.17 -7.28 -8.36
CA LYS A 74 2.93 -8.50 -8.05
C LYS A 74 2.17 -9.41 -7.09
N ASN A 75 1.66 -8.85 -5.99
CA ASN A 75 1.00 -9.61 -4.94
C ASN A 75 -0.36 -10.15 -5.42
N TYR A 76 -1.11 -9.34 -6.18
CA TYR A 76 -2.38 -9.77 -6.77
C TYR A 76 -2.18 -10.96 -7.71
N LYS A 77 -1.17 -10.91 -8.59
CA LYS A 77 -0.86 -12.03 -9.51
C LYS A 77 -0.48 -13.30 -8.77
N GLN A 78 0.26 -13.19 -7.66
CA GLN A 78 0.75 -14.33 -6.90
C GLN A 78 -0.34 -14.99 -6.05
N TYR A 79 -1.16 -14.20 -5.35
CA TYR A 79 -2.06 -14.72 -4.32
C TYR A 79 -3.54 -14.67 -4.69
N LYS A 80 -3.90 -13.97 -5.77
CA LYS A 80 -5.26 -13.91 -6.32
C LYS A 80 -6.33 -13.55 -5.27
N PHE A 81 -6.01 -12.60 -4.40
CA PHE A 81 -6.92 -12.11 -3.37
C PHE A 81 -8.05 -11.24 -3.93
N LYS A 82 -9.10 -11.02 -3.13
CA LYS A 82 -10.20 -10.11 -3.48
C LYS A 82 -9.76 -8.67 -3.29
N LEU A 83 -9.64 -7.91 -4.39
CA LEU A 83 -9.15 -6.54 -4.39
C LEU A 83 -10.30 -5.53 -4.54
N TYR A 84 -10.36 -4.58 -3.63
CA TYR A 84 -11.25 -3.44 -3.62
C TYR A 84 -10.43 -2.14 -3.76
N GLY A 85 -10.85 -1.25 -4.64
CA GLY A 85 -10.18 0.03 -4.90
C GLY A 85 -11.09 1.24 -4.72
N ILE A 86 -10.52 2.35 -4.26
CA ILE A 86 -11.16 3.67 -4.26
C ILE A 86 -10.23 4.66 -4.95
N GLU A 87 -10.72 5.32 -6.00
CA GLU A 87 -9.95 6.28 -6.80
C GLU A 87 -10.86 7.42 -7.28
N ALA A 88 -10.34 8.63 -7.40
CA ALA A 88 -11.10 9.80 -7.85
C ALA A 88 -11.05 10.00 -9.38
N SER A 89 -9.95 9.61 -10.03
CA SER A 89 -9.74 9.81 -11.46
C SER A 89 -10.34 8.69 -12.34
N ASP A 90 -11.22 9.05 -13.28
CA ASP A 90 -11.80 8.10 -14.25
C ASP A 90 -10.75 7.47 -15.16
N GLU A 91 -9.67 8.18 -15.46
CA GLU A 91 -8.55 7.64 -16.23
C GLU A 91 -7.81 6.56 -15.44
N LEU A 92 -7.48 6.83 -14.18
CA LEU A 92 -6.79 5.88 -13.32
C LEU A 92 -7.68 4.67 -13.00
N ILE A 93 -8.99 4.86 -12.81
CA ILE A 93 -9.95 3.75 -12.68
C ILE A 93 -9.90 2.83 -13.89
N ARG A 94 -9.94 3.38 -15.12
CA ARG A 94 -9.87 2.58 -16.35
C ARG A 94 -8.54 1.83 -16.47
N ALA A 95 -7.42 2.49 -16.16
CA ALA A 95 -6.11 1.84 -16.16
C ALA A 95 -6.03 0.71 -15.14
N PHE A 96 -6.56 0.93 -13.93
CA PHE A 96 -6.64 -0.07 -12.87
C PHE A 96 -7.48 -1.28 -13.29
N GLN A 97 -8.68 -1.09 -13.83
CA GLN A 97 -9.56 -2.18 -14.28
C GLN A 97 -8.95 -3.00 -15.41
N LYS A 98 -8.21 -2.37 -16.32
CA LYS A 98 -7.47 -3.09 -17.37
C LYS A 98 -6.41 -4.04 -16.78
N LYS A 99 -5.76 -3.62 -15.69
CA LYS A 99 -4.73 -4.39 -14.99
C LYS A 99 -5.32 -5.45 -14.05
N PHE A 100 -6.47 -5.15 -13.44
CA PHE A 100 -7.16 -5.97 -12.45
C PHE A 100 -8.65 -6.14 -12.81
N PRO A 101 -8.98 -6.95 -13.83
CA PRO A 101 -10.35 -7.04 -14.37
C PRO A 101 -11.37 -7.60 -13.38
N GLU A 102 -10.94 -8.33 -12.36
CA GLU A 102 -11.79 -8.92 -11.32
C GLU A 102 -11.87 -8.07 -10.04
N ALA A 103 -11.15 -6.93 -9.99
CA ALA A 103 -11.18 -6.06 -8.83
C ALA A 103 -12.43 -5.17 -8.82
N GLU A 104 -13.00 -4.97 -7.64
CA GLU A 104 -14.11 -4.03 -7.44
C GLU A 104 -13.54 -2.63 -7.16
N ILE A 105 -13.66 -1.70 -8.09
CA ILE A 105 -13.21 -0.32 -7.90
C ILE A 105 -14.40 0.64 -7.88
N LYS A 106 -14.38 1.60 -6.94
CA LYS A 106 -15.37 2.66 -6.83
C LYS A 106 -14.75 4.03 -7.02
N LYS A 107 -15.46 4.89 -7.74
CA LYS A 107 -15.10 6.30 -7.82
C LYS A 107 -15.35 6.96 -6.46
N SER A 108 -14.33 7.61 -5.90
CA SER A 108 -14.50 8.45 -4.71
C SER A 108 -15.36 9.66 -5.04
N SER A 109 -16.37 9.91 -4.23
CA SER A 109 -17.12 11.18 -4.22
C SER A 109 -16.56 12.19 -3.24
N ILE A 110 -15.49 11.85 -2.52
CA ILE A 110 -14.82 12.75 -1.58
C ILE A 110 -13.75 13.50 -2.35
N TYR A 111 -14.01 14.78 -2.57
CA TYR A 111 -13.07 15.77 -3.08
C TYR A 111 -12.75 16.75 -1.95
N GLY A 112 -11.48 17.09 -1.81
CA GLY A 112 -11.02 18.13 -0.90
C GLY A 112 -9.97 18.95 -1.61
N ASN A 113 -10.11 20.27 -1.57
CA ASN A 113 -9.01 21.14 -1.94
C ASN A 113 -8.07 21.19 -0.74
N ILE A 114 -6.88 20.64 -0.89
CA ILE A 114 -5.77 20.94 0.01
C ILE A 114 -5.13 22.20 -0.57
N ASP A 115 -5.18 23.29 0.19
CA ASP A 115 -4.50 24.53 -0.18
C ASP A 115 -3.00 24.30 -0.05
N TYR A 116 -2.40 23.82 -1.14
CA TYR A 116 -1.00 23.41 -1.18
C TYR A 116 -0.16 24.65 -1.50
N ASN A 117 0.28 25.36 -0.45
CA ASN A 117 1.18 26.51 -0.58
C ASN A 117 2.59 26.04 -0.96
N ASP A 118 2.81 25.60 -2.20
CA ASP A 118 4.13 25.16 -2.64
C ASP A 118 4.47 25.70 -4.03
N ASN A 119 5.54 26.50 -4.12
CA ASN A 119 6.05 27.16 -5.33
C ASN A 119 6.93 26.23 -6.21
N PHE A 120 6.84 24.92 -6.03
CA PHE A 120 7.81 23.95 -6.56
C PHE A 120 7.22 22.88 -7.48
N PHE A 121 5.99 23.09 -7.97
CA PHE A 121 5.42 22.34 -9.09
C PHE A 121 5.06 23.30 -10.23
#